data_AF-Q7NUC6-F1
#
_entry.id   AF-Q7NUC6-F1
#
_cell.length_a   1.000
_cell.length_b   1.000
_cell.length_c   1.000
_cell.angle_alpha   90.00
_cell.angle_beta   90.00
_cell.angle_gamma   90.00
#
_symmetry.space_group_name_H-M   'P 1'
#
loop_
_entity.id
_entity.type
_entity.pdbx_description
1 polymer ?
#
loop_
_entity_poly.entity_id
_entity_poly.type
_entity_poly.pdbx_seq_one_letter_code
_entity_poly.pdbx_strand_id
1 'polypeptide(L)'
;MAIQPQEFTSADADVWRAKLSTYLSVSRLLRDLSAEYGVSRNDAGVLLYELFDSFSLDDISYVWKWDFDGSGKGLSDEGLDQRLGHLLGK
;
A
#
# COMPACT_ATOMS: atom_id res chain seq x y z
N MET A 1 6.36 -4.12 -23.68
CA MET A 1 6.93 -5.17 -22.81
C MET A 1 5.89 -5.41 -21.72
N ALA A 2 5.28 -6.59 -21.67
CA ALA A 2 4.39 -6.92 -20.55
C ALA A 2 5.30 -7.12 -19.34
N ILE A 3 5.24 -6.20 -18.37
CA ILE A 3 5.85 -6.40 -17.06
C ILE A 3 5.03 -7.54 -16.46
N GLN A 4 5.61 -8.75 -16.40
CA GLN A 4 4.96 -9.83 -15.68
C GLN A 4 4.91 -9.40 -14.22
N PRO A 5 3.74 -9.42 -13.55
CA PRO A 5 3.67 -9.08 -12.14
C PRO A 5 4.62 -10.00 -11.39
N GLN A 6 5.64 -9.41 -10.77
CA GLN A 6 6.58 -10.13 -9.94
C GLN A 6 5.80 -10.65 -8.72
N GLU A 7 5.99 -11.92 -8.37
CA GLU A 7 5.41 -12.43 -7.12
C GLU A 7 6.12 -11.76 -5.94
N PHE A 8 5.33 -11.24 -5.00
CA PHE A 8 5.86 -10.66 -3.77
C PHE A 8 6.32 -11.77 -2.83
N THR A 9 7.59 -11.71 -2.40
CA THR A 9 8.20 -12.72 -1.53
C THR A 9 8.45 -12.18 -0.11
N SER A 10 8.77 -13.07 0.82
CA SER A 10 9.20 -12.67 2.18
C SER A 10 10.49 -11.84 2.18
N ALA A 11 11.41 -12.09 1.24
CA ALA A 11 12.62 -11.28 1.10
C ALA A 11 12.29 -9.85 0.64
N ASP A 12 11.28 -9.68 -0.23
CA ASP A 12 10.77 -8.37 -0.60
C ASP A 12 10.17 -7.64 0.61
N ALA A 13 9.40 -8.35 1.44
CA ALA A 13 8.81 -7.77 2.65
C ALA A 13 9.87 -7.13 3.56
N ASP A 14 11.02 -7.77 3.76
CA ASP A 14 12.11 -7.20 4.57
C ASP A 14 12.74 -5.96 3.92
N VAL A 15 12.92 -5.96 2.60
CA VAL A 15 13.41 -4.79 1.84
C VAL A 15 12.43 -3.62 1.98
N TRP A 16 11.14 -3.88 1.84
CA TRP A 16 10.09 -2.87 1.95
C TRP A 16 9.94 -2.35 3.37
N ARG A 17 9.99 -3.23 4.38
CA ARG A 17 10.03 -2.85 5.81
C ARG A 17 11.20 -1.92 6.11
N ALA A 18 12.39 -2.19 5.58
CA ALA A 18 13.54 -1.29 5.72
C ALA A 18 13.32 0.07 5.05
N LYS A 19 12.63 0.11 3.90
CA LYS A 19 12.28 1.34 3.18
C LYS A 19 11.15 2.13 3.85
N LEU A 20 10.31 1.55 4.71
CA LEU A 20 9.15 2.24 5.33
C LEU A 20 9.53 3.59 5.97
N SER A 21 10.70 3.66 6.62
CA SER A 21 11.22 4.90 7.23
C SER A 21 11.41 6.07 6.25
N THR A 22 11.55 5.78 4.95
CA THR A 22 11.73 6.77 3.89
C THR A 22 10.40 7.30 3.33
N TYR A 23 9.30 6.59 3.59
CA TYR A 23 7.98 6.98 3.12
C TYR A 23 7.38 8.06 4.03
N LEU A 24 6.87 9.11 3.40
CA LEU A 24 6.14 10.17 4.09
C LEU A 24 4.62 9.95 4.04
N SER A 25 4.15 9.07 3.16
CA SER A 25 2.74 8.77 2.93
C SER A 25 2.52 7.30 2.58
N VAL A 26 1.39 6.74 3.02
CA VAL A 26 1.00 5.35 2.77
C VAL A 26 0.49 5.19 1.35
N SER A 27 -0.21 6.20 0.83
CA SER A 27 -0.63 6.27 -0.57
C SER A 27 0.56 6.07 -1.51
N ARG A 28 1.68 6.75 -1.25
CA ARG A 28 2.89 6.63 -2.09
C ARG A 28 3.55 5.27 -1.98
N LEU A 29 3.62 4.70 -0.78
CA LEU A 29 4.08 3.32 -0.59
C LEU A 29 3.26 2.34 -1.43
N LEU A 30 1.93 2.44 -1.36
CA LEU A 30 1.02 1.60 -2.14
C LEU A 30 1.16 1.81 -3.65
N ARG A 31 1.36 3.05 -4.11
CA ARG A 31 1.61 3.36 -5.52
C ARG A 31 2.89 2.70 -6.01
N ASP A 32 3.98 2.78 -5.23
CA ASP A 32 5.25 2.19 -5.59
C ASP A 32 5.17 0.64 -5.58
N LEU A 33 4.52 0.04 -4.58
CA LEU A 33 4.24 -1.40 -4.55
C LEU A 33 3.41 -1.86 -5.75
N SER A 34 2.36 -1.09 -6.09
CA SER A 34 1.52 -1.36 -7.26
C SER A 34 2.30 -1.28 -8.57
N ALA A 35 3.17 -0.27 -8.72
CA ALA A 35 3.99 -0.10 -9.90
C ALA A 35 5.05 -1.21 -10.04
N GLU A 36 5.64 -1.65 -8.93
CA GLU A 36 6.71 -2.66 -8.93
C GLU A 36 6.17 -4.08 -9.16
N TYR A 37 5.08 -4.45 -8.48
CA TYR A 37 4.54 -5.82 -8.53
C TYR A 37 3.30 -5.97 -9.42
N GLY A 38 2.77 -4.87 -9.99
CA GLY A 38 1.57 -4.92 -10.83
C GLY A 38 0.32 -5.39 -10.08
N VAL A 39 0.26 -5.14 -8.78
CA VAL A 39 -0.77 -5.67 -7.88
C VAL A 39 -2.09 -4.91 -7.99
N SER A 40 -3.20 -5.59 -7.69
CA SER A 40 -4.51 -4.95 -7.60
C SER A 40 -4.70 -4.23 -6.26
N ARG A 41 -5.79 -3.44 -6.12
CA ARG A 41 -6.16 -2.81 -4.85
C ARG A 41 -6.31 -3.79 -3.69
N ASN A 42 -6.81 -5.00 -3.94
CA ASN A 42 -6.97 -6.01 -2.90
C ASN A 42 -5.62 -6.55 -2.44
N ASP A 43 -4.77 -6.90 -3.41
CA ASP A 43 -3.43 -7.41 -3.15
C ASP A 43 -2.60 -6.35 -2.41
N ALA A 44 -2.73 -5.08 -2.78
CA ALA A 44 -2.06 -3.98 -2.09
C ALA A 44 -2.47 -3.85 -0.61
N GLY A 45 -3.73 -4.14 -0.28
CA GLY A 45 -4.20 -4.22 1.10
C GLY A 45 -3.60 -5.40 1.87
N VAL A 46 -3.45 -6.56 1.23
CA VAL A 46 -2.77 -7.73 1.81
C VAL A 46 -1.28 -7.44 2.02
N LEU A 47 -0.63 -6.75 1.08
CA LEU A 47 0.77 -6.35 1.22
C LEU A 47 0.98 -5.41 2.41
N LEU A 48 0.06 -4.47 2.66
CA LEU A 48 0.16 -3.64 3.87
C LEU A 48 0.03 -4.46 5.15
N TYR A 49 -0.84 -5.47 5.17
CA TYR A 49 -0.95 -6.39 6.30
C TYR A 49 0.37 -7.15 6.56
N GLU A 50 1.07 -7.57 5.50
CA GLU A 50 2.38 -8.20 5.61
C GLU A 50 3.47 -7.21 6.08
N LEU A 51 3.39 -5.93 5.68
CA LEU A 51 4.42 -4.94 6.00
C LEU A 51 4.28 -4.32 7.40
N PHE A 52 3.06 -4.19 7.91
CA PHE A 52 2.76 -3.50 9.16
C PHE A 52 2.11 -4.42 10.20
N ASP A 53 2.83 -4.69 11.30
CA ASP A 53 2.30 -5.52 12.40
C ASP A 53 1.07 -4.90 13.10
N SER A 54 0.88 -3.58 13.00
CA SER A 54 -0.26 -2.85 13.58
C SER A 54 -1.47 -2.72 12.64
N PHE A 55 -1.41 -3.34 11.46
CA PHE A 55 -2.47 -3.22 10.46
C PHE A 55 -3.75 -3.92 10.89
N SER A 56 -4.85 -3.19 10.92
CA SER A 56 -6.15 -3.68 11.36
C SER A 56 -7.12 -3.95 10.20
N LEU A 57 -8.22 -4.64 10.49
CA LEU A 57 -9.32 -4.81 9.53
C LEU A 57 -10.02 -3.48 9.19
N ASP A 58 -9.96 -2.46 10.06
CA ASP A 58 -10.45 -1.13 9.70
C ASP A 58 -9.56 -0.48 8.64
N ASP A 59 -8.24 -0.68 8.74
CA ASP A 59 -7.25 -0.14 7.81
C ASP A 59 -7.44 -0.71 6.39
N ILE A 60 -7.66 -2.01 6.26
CA ILE A 60 -7.93 -2.64 4.95
C ILE A 60 -9.18 -2.06 4.27
N SER A 61 -10.17 -1.65 5.07
CA SER A 61 -11.41 -1.07 4.56
C SER A 61 -11.19 0.27 3.86
N TYR A 62 -10.18 1.04 4.30
CA TYR A 62 -9.80 2.30 3.65
C TYR A 62 -9.08 2.04 2.33
N VAL A 63 -8.21 1.02 2.29
CA VAL A 63 -7.55 0.59 1.03
C VAL A 63 -8.58 0.17 0.00
N TRP A 64 -9.63 -0.57 0.38
CA TRP A 64 -10.69 -0.96 -0.56
C TRP A 64 -11.55 0.20 -1.05
N LYS A 65 -11.63 1.29 -0.28
CA LYS A 65 -12.33 2.51 -0.68
C LYS A 65 -11.43 3.46 -1.46
N TRP A 66 -10.12 3.22 -1.50
CA TRP A 66 -9.14 4.06 -2.19
C TRP A 66 -9.36 4.09 -3.70
N ASP A 67 -9.19 5.28 -4.28
CA ASP A 67 -9.15 5.54 -5.72
C ASP A 67 -7.81 5.07 -6.31
N PHE A 68 -7.68 3.74 -6.32
CA PHE A 68 -6.51 3.04 -6.81
C PHE A 68 -6.22 3.33 -8.29
N ASP A 69 -7.24 3.57 -9.12
CA ASP A 69 -7.05 3.82 -10.56
C ASP A 69 -6.89 5.32 -10.89
N GLY A 70 -7.00 6.22 -9.90
CA GLY A 70 -6.97 7.67 -10.14
C GLY A 70 -8.16 8.19 -10.96
N SER A 71 -9.29 7.50 -10.85
CA SER A 71 -10.52 7.76 -11.61
C SER A 71 -11.38 8.89 -11.02
N GLY A 72 -11.01 9.40 -9.85
CA GLY A 72 -11.79 10.34 -9.05
C GLY A 72 -12.91 9.68 -8.25
N LYS A 73 -12.96 8.35 -8.18
CA LYS A 73 -14.00 7.59 -7.45
C LYS A 73 -13.40 6.87 -6.26
N GLY A 74 -13.83 7.29 -5.06
CA GLY A 74 -13.38 6.70 -3.80
C GLY A 74 -12.62 7.70 -2.95
N LEU A 75 -11.77 7.19 -2.08
CA LEU A 75 -10.90 7.97 -1.20
C LEU A 75 -9.68 8.45 -2.01
N SER A 76 -9.33 9.74 -1.92
CA SER A 76 -8.11 10.26 -2.57
C SER A 76 -6.85 9.77 -1.86
N ASP A 77 -5.68 10.01 -2.45
CA ASP A 77 -4.39 9.72 -1.82
C ASP A 77 -4.27 10.46 -0.48
N GLU A 78 -4.65 11.73 -0.41
CA GLU A 78 -4.65 12.50 0.85
C GLU A 78 -5.65 11.94 1.87
N GLY A 79 -6.83 11.53 1.40
CA GLY A 79 -7.84 10.92 2.26
C GLY A 79 -7.38 9.58 2.83
N LEU A 80 -6.63 8.79 2.06
CA LEU A 80 -6.04 7.54 2.50
C LEU A 80 -4.93 7.79 3.52
N ASP A 81 -4.06 8.76 3.25
CA ASP A 81 -2.96 9.13 4.14
C ASP A 81 -3.46 9.65 5.50
N GLN A 82 -4.58 10.38 5.52
CA GLN A 82 -5.22 10.79 6.78
C GLN A 82 -5.72 9.62 7.61
N ARG A 83 -6.11 8.51 6.98
CA ARG A 83 -6.68 7.33 7.64
C ARG A 83 -5.64 6.31 8.05
N LEU A 84 -4.56 6.19 7.26
CA LEU A 84 -3.53 5.17 7.43
C LEU A 84 -2.19 5.74 7.91
N GLY A 85 -2.08 7.06 8.08
CA GLY A 85 -0.84 7.74 8.48
C GLY A 85 -0.24 7.22 9.79
N HIS A 86 -1.07 6.70 10.70
CA HIS A 86 -0.62 6.09 11.95
C HIS A 86 0.27 4.86 11.74
N LEU A 87 0.14 4.16 10.61
CA LEU A 87 0.96 2.99 10.29
C LEU A 87 2.45 3.34 10.13
N LEU A 88 2.75 4.54 9.64
CA LEU A 88 4.13 5.02 9.46
C LEU A 88 4.75 5.57 10.76
N GLY A 89 4.07 5.44 11.91
CA GLY A 89 4.59 5.86 13.21
C GLY A 89 4.73 7.37 13.38
N LYS A 90 3.85 8.14 12.73
CA LYS A 90 3.77 9.61 12.87
C LYS A 90 2.50 10.05 13.56
#